data_AF-A0A8S2U0N3-F1
#
_entry.id   AF-A0A8S2U0N3-F1
#
_cell.length_a   1.000
_cell.length_b   1.000
_cell.length_c   1.000
_cell.angle_alpha   90.00
_cell.angle_beta   90.00
_cell.angle_gamma   90.00
#
_symmetry.space_group_name_H-M   'P 1'
#
loop_
_entity.id
_entity.type
_entity.pdbx_description
1 polymer ?
#
loop_
_entity_poly.entity_id
_entity_poly.type
_entity_poly.pdbx_seq_one_letter_code
_entity_poly.pdbx_strand_id
1 'polypeptide(L)'
;MIVFRALGHVSDRDVLEHIIYDFDDMEMMEKVKPSLDEAFVIQDDKLALDFIGARGSNAGVPREKRIRYAKDILQKEMLPH
;
A
#
# COMPACT_ATOMS: atom_id res chain seq x y z
N MET A 1 1.11 -3.12 4.40
CA MET A 1 0.17 -3.36 3.28
C MET A 1 -0.21 -2.13 2.44
N ILE A 2 0.06 -0.90 2.90
CA ILE A 2 -0.38 0.33 2.23
C ILE A 2 0.13 0.46 0.79
N VAL A 3 1.38 0.08 0.50
CA VAL A 3 1.94 0.16 -0.87
C VAL A 3 1.19 -0.75 -1.82
N PHE A 4 0.87 -1.99 -1.43
CA PHE A 4 0.08 -2.91 -2.25
C PHE A 4 -1.32 -2.34 -2.56
N ARG A 5 -1.98 -1.74 -1.56
CA ARG A 5 -3.29 -1.09 -1.75
C ARG A 5 -3.19 0.10 -2.71
N ALA A 6 -2.12 0.89 -2.63
CA ALA A 6 -1.86 1.99 -3.56
C ALA A 6 -1.56 1.54 -5.01
N LEU A 7 -1.05 0.31 -5.18
CA LEU A 7 -0.85 -0.33 -6.49
C LEU A 7 -2.14 -0.95 -7.06
N GLY A 8 -3.23 -1.00 -6.28
CA GLY A 8 -4.53 -1.52 -6.69
C GLY A 8 -4.90 -2.88 -6.07
N HIS A 9 -4.03 -3.48 -5.26
CA HIS A 9 -4.33 -4.71 -4.52
C HIS A 9 -4.98 -4.35 -3.18
N VAL A 10 -6.29 -4.09 -3.20
CA VAL A 10 -7.03 -3.60 -2.03
C VAL A 10 -7.36 -4.72 -1.04
N SER A 11 -7.72 -5.89 -1.56
CA SER A 11 -8.10 -7.07 -0.78
C SER A 11 -6.90 -7.66 -0.05
N ASP A 12 -7.06 -7.94 1.25
CA ASP A 12 -5.99 -8.54 2.07
C ASP A 12 -5.55 -9.89 1.52
N ARG A 13 -6.49 -10.66 0.96
CA ARG A 13 -6.18 -11.92 0.30
C ARG A 13 -5.27 -11.68 -0.90
N ASP A 14 -5.60 -10.73 -1.76
CA ASP A 14 -4.81 -10.43 -2.95
C ASP A 14 -3.41 -9.98 -2.56
N VAL A 15 -3.28 -9.14 -1.52
CA VAL A 15 -1.97 -8.72 -0.99
C VAL A 15 -1.18 -9.92 -0.45
N LEU A 16 -1.84 -10.80 0.30
CA LEU A 16 -1.22 -11.99 0.86
C LEU A 16 -0.78 -12.97 -0.23
N GLU A 17 -1.55 -13.15 -1.30
CA GLU A 17 -1.17 -14.00 -2.45
C GLU A 17 0.10 -13.50 -3.17
N HIS A 18 0.44 -12.21 -3.06
CA HIS A 18 1.68 -11.66 -3.61
C HIS A 18 2.89 -11.78 -2.66
N ILE A 19 2.66 -12.07 -1.38
CA ILE A 19 3.72 -12.17 -0.35
C ILE A 19 3.99 -13.63 0.00
N ILE A 20 2.93 -14.42 0.16
CA ILE A 20 2.91 -15.77 0.68
C ILE A 20 2.45 -16.70 -0.43
N TYR A 21 3.36 -17.57 -0.88
CA TYR A 21 3.08 -18.56 -1.93
C TYR A 21 2.25 -19.76 -1.41
N ASP A 22 2.41 -20.11 -0.14
CA ASP A 22 1.72 -21.23 0.51
C ASP A 22 1.02 -20.75 1.78
N PHE A 23 -0.31 -20.76 1.78
CA PHE A 23 -1.12 -20.32 2.93
C PHE A 23 -1.17 -21.33 4.07
N ASP A 24 -0.69 -22.55 3.86
CA ASP A 24 -0.53 -23.53 4.94
C ASP A 24 0.76 -23.27 5.76
N ASP A 25 1.65 -22.39 5.30
CA ASP A 25 2.79 -21.88 6.09
C ASP A 25 2.31 -20.88 7.17
N MET A 26 1.88 -21.45 8.29
CA MET A 26 1.42 -20.71 9.46
C MET A 26 2.50 -19.79 10.07
N GLU A 27 3.79 -20.14 9.93
CA GLU A 27 4.87 -19.30 10.45
C GLU A 27 4.99 -18.01 9.63
N MET A 28 4.89 -18.12 8.31
CA MET A 28 4.89 -16.96 7.41
C MET A 28 3.64 -16.10 7.62
N MET A 29 2.47 -16.72 7.78
CA MET A 29 1.21 -16.02 8.05
C MET A 29 1.28 -15.19 9.34
N GLU A 30 1.80 -15.77 10.44
CA GLU A 30 1.92 -15.06 11.73
C GLU A 30 2.92 -13.90 11.68
N LYS A 31 3.99 -14.00 10.86
CA LYS A 31 4.94 -12.88 10.67
C LYS A 31 4.32 -11.70 9.93
N VAL A 32 3.39 -11.93 9.00
CA VAL A 32 2.79 -10.87 8.16
C VAL A 32 1.59 -10.21 8.85
N LYS A 33 0.90 -10.93 9.73
CA LYS A 33 -0.31 -10.49 10.43
C LYS A 33 -0.19 -9.13 11.13
N PRO A 34 0.88 -8.79 11.88
CA PRO A 34 1.01 -7.46 12.48
C PRO A 34 1.05 -6.32 11.45
N SER A 35 1.63 -6.55 10.27
CA SER A 35 1.70 -5.54 9.20
C SER A 35 0.37 -5.36 8.46
N LEU A 36 -0.50 -6.38 8.48
CA LEU A 36 -1.88 -6.33 8.02
C LEU A 36 -2.73 -5.52 9.01
N ASP A 37 -2.62 -5.84 10.30
CA ASP A 37 -3.35 -5.19 11.39
C ASP A 37 -3.03 -3.68 11.43
N GLU A 38 -1.76 -3.29 11.33
CA GLU A 38 -1.35 -1.88 11.29
C GLU A 38 -1.98 -1.14 10.10
N ALA A 39 -2.07 -1.81 8.95
CA ALA A 39 -2.61 -1.22 7.73
C ALA A 39 -4.15 -1.22 7.70
N PHE A 40 -4.84 -1.88 8.63
CA PHE A 40 -6.29 -2.10 8.60
C PHE A 40 -7.11 -0.82 8.38
N VAL A 41 -6.62 0.33 8.88
CA VAL A 41 -7.28 1.64 8.76
C VAL A 41 -7.36 2.20 7.33
N ILE A 42 -6.60 1.67 6.36
CA ILE A 42 -6.53 2.21 4.98
C ILE A 42 -7.07 1.20 3.97
N GLN A 43 -8.39 1.06 3.82
CA GLN A 43 -9.00 0.00 3.00
C GLN A 43 -9.30 0.40 1.54
N ASP A 44 -8.71 1.49 1.05
CA ASP A 44 -9.01 2.07 -0.27
C ASP A 44 -7.72 2.57 -0.96
N ASP A 45 -7.67 2.46 -2.29
CA ASP A 45 -6.51 2.80 -3.11
C ASP A 45 -6.21 4.31 -3.07
N LYS A 46 -7.22 5.17 -3.17
CA LYS A 46 -7.07 6.63 -3.10
C LYS A 46 -6.66 7.07 -1.71
N LEU A 47 -7.13 6.40 -0.66
CA LEU A 47 -6.68 6.68 0.70
C LEU A 47 -5.22 6.26 0.89
N ALA A 48 -4.80 5.13 0.34
CA ALA A 48 -3.40 4.69 0.36
C ALA A 48 -2.48 5.66 -0.41
N LEU A 49 -2.90 6.10 -1.60
CA LEU A 49 -2.18 7.09 -2.40
C LEU A 49 -2.10 8.45 -1.68
N ASP A 50 -3.18 8.91 -1.04
CA ASP A 50 -3.15 10.14 -0.24
C ASP A 50 -2.20 10.02 0.95
N PHE A 51 -2.19 8.87 1.63
CA PHE A 51 -1.31 8.60 2.76
C PHE A 51 0.18 8.62 2.38
N ILE A 52 0.52 8.03 1.22
CA ILE A 52 1.88 8.10 0.66
C ILE A 52 2.21 9.54 0.25
N GLY A 53 1.29 10.19 -0.48
CA GLY A 53 1.51 11.55 -0.99
C GLY A 53 1.71 12.58 0.13
N ALA A 54 0.98 12.45 1.24
CA ALA A 54 1.13 13.30 2.42
C ALA A 54 2.52 13.26 3.06
N ARG A 55 3.26 12.15 2.91
CA ARG A 55 4.63 12.00 3.44
C ARG A 55 5.70 12.69 2.58
N GLY A 56 5.44 12.87 1.29
CA GLY A 56 6.38 13.50 0.36
C GLY A 56 5.98 14.90 -0.12
N SER A 57 4.81 15.41 0.30
CA SER A 57 4.31 16.73 -0.08
C SER A 57 4.31 17.72 1.08
N ASN A 58 4.49 19.01 0.79
CA ASN A 58 4.39 20.07 1.79
C ASN A 58 2.98 20.15 2.42
N ALA A 59 2.92 20.68 3.65
CA ALA A 59 1.64 20.96 4.31
C ALA A 59 0.76 21.90 3.45
N GLY A 60 -0.55 21.64 3.43
CA GLY A 60 -1.51 22.45 2.68
C GLY A 60 -1.71 22.05 1.20
N VAL A 61 -0.97 21.06 0.69
CA VAL A 61 -1.23 20.52 -0.66
C VAL A 61 -2.58 19.78 -0.68
N PRO A 62 -3.51 20.08 -1.60
CA PRO A 62 -4.80 19.40 -1.71
C PRO A 62 -4.66 17.88 -1.93
N ARG A 63 -5.60 17.10 -1.38
CA ARG A 63 -5.64 15.62 -1.48
C ARG A 63 -5.45 15.11 -2.91
N GLU A 64 -6.12 15.71 -3.88
CA GLU A 64 -6.04 15.28 -5.28
C GLU A 64 -4.63 15.41 -5.87
N LYS A 65 -3.90 16.47 -5.50
CA LYS A 65 -2.49 16.63 -5.91
C LYS A 65 -1.58 15.61 -5.23
N ARG A 66 -1.85 15.25 -3.97
CA ARG A 66 -1.08 14.23 -3.24
C ARG A 66 -1.27 12.84 -3.83
N ILE A 67 -2.51 12.48 -4.17
CA ILE A 67 -2.83 11.22 -4.86
C ILE A 67 -2.07 11.14 -6.19
N ARG A 68 -2.12 12.21 -7.00
CA ARG A 68 -1.42 12.25 -8.29
C ARG A 68 0.10 12.12 -8.12
N TYR A 69 0.67 12.85 -7.17
CA TYR A 69 2.09 12.78 -6.84
C TYR A 69 2.53 11.37 -6.42
N ALA A 70 1.78 10.73 -5.52
CA ALA A 70 2.07 9.36 -5.08
C ALA A 70 2.00 8.36 -6.26
N LYS A 71 1.00 8.52 -7.14
CA LYS A 71 0.87 7.68 -8.33
C LYS A 71 2.06 7.82 -9.28
N ASP A 72 2.50 9.06 -9.52
CA ASP A 72 3.65 9.33 -10.38
C ASP A 72 4.95 8.71 -9.81
N ILE A 73 5.16 8.77 -8.50
CA ILE A 73 6.30 8.13 -7.82
C ILE A 73 6.25 6.62 -7.95
N LEU A 74 5.11 5.99 -7.64
CA LEU A 74 4.99 4.54 -7.69
C LEU A 74 5.22 4.01 -9.12
N GLN A 75 4.82 4.77 -10.14
CA GLN A 75 5.05 4.40 -11.54
C GLN A 75 6.49 4.59 -12.04
N LYS A 76 7.23 5.56 -11.49
CA LYS A 76 8.55 5.94 -12.02
C LYS A 76 9.72 5.47 -11.17
N GLU A 77 9.55 5.40 -9.86
CA GLU A 77 10.66 5.30 -8.91
C GLU A 77 10.69 3.98 -8.13
N MET A 78 9.54 3.30 -7.95
CA MET A 78 9.46 2.16 -7.03
C MET A 78 10.25 0.95 -7.51
N LEU A 79 10.11 0.59 -8.79
CA LEU A 79 10.82 -0.50 -9.48
C LEU A 79 10.92 -0.13 -10.98
N PRO A 80 11.92 0.67 -11.38
CA PRO A 80 11.97 1.29 -12.70
C PRO A 80 12.41 0.35 -13.85
N HIS A 81 12.68 -0.91 -13.55
CA HIS A 81 13.13 -1.95 -14.49
C HIS A 81 12.01 -2.94 -14.78
#